data_AF-A0A372QZH0-F1
#
_entry.id   AF-A0A372QZH0-F1
#
_cell.length_a   1.000
_cell.length_b   1.000
_cell.length_c   1.000
_cell.angle_alpha   90.00
_cell.angle_beta   90.00
_cell.angle_gamma   90.00
#
_symmetry.space_group_name_H-M   'P 1'
#
loop_
_entity.id
_entity.type
_entity.pdbx_description
1 polymer ?
#
loop_
_entity_poly.entity_id
_entity_poly.type
_entity_poly.pdbx_seq_one_letter_code
_entity_poly.pdbx_strand_id
1 'polypeptide(L)' 'MKESYENQISFPKINSIGMEIILEYVYTGSIKEESLTKDNVIESFYAADYLQLTELQNFIMNTFKKTLK' A
#
# COMPACT_ATOMS: atom_id res chain seq x y z
N MET A 1 -14.04 1.60 -19.82
CA MET A 1 -13.27 0.52 -19.19
C MET A 1 -13.03 -0.53 -20.24
N LYS A 2 -11.78 -1.01 -20.40
CA LYS A 2 -11.55 -2.20 -21.21
C LYS A 2 -12.06 -3.37 -20.35
N GLU A 3 -13.20 -3.94 -20.72
CA GLU A 3 -13.63 -5.25 -20.20
C GLU A 3 -12.70 -6.30 -20.81
N SER A 4 -11.45 -6.36 -20.35
CA SER A 4 -10.63 -7.53 -20.56
C SER A 4 -11.14 -8.59 -19.59
N TYR A 5 -11.67 -9.71 -20.11
CA TYR A 5 -11.99 -10.92 -19.33
C TYR A 5 -10.73 -11.62 -18.79
N GLU A 6 -9.67 -10.85 -18.51
CA GLU A 6 -8.43 -11.33 -17.94
C GLU A 6 -8.63 -11.50 -16.43
N ASN A 7 -8.50 -12.74 -15.96
CA ASN A 7 -8.61 -13.08 -14.53
C ASN A 7 -7.31 -12.78 -13.76
N GLN A 8 -6.29 -12.24 -14.42
CA GLN A 8 -4.99 -11.96 -13.84
C GLN A 8 -4.51 -10.58 -14.29
N ILE A 9 -3.99 -9.82 -13.34
CA ILE A 9 -3.28 -8.57 -13.59
C ILE A 9 -1.88 -8.68 -12.99
N SER A 10 -0.91 -7.99 -13.58
CA SER A 10 0.48 -7.99 -13.13
C SER A 10 0.93 -6.59 -12.79
N PHE A 11 1.54 -6.43 -11.61
CA PHE A 11 2.15 -5.18 -11.16
C PHE A 11 3.67 -5.35 -11.08
N PRO A 12 4.43 -4.96 -12.11
CA PRO A 12 5.86 -5.25 -12.18
C PRO A 12 6.70 -4.47 -11.16
N LYS A 13 6.13 -3.42 -10.56
CA LYS A 13 6.82 -2.55 -9.60
C LYS A 13 6.40 -2.76 -8.15
N ILE A 14 5.35 -3.53 -7.89
CA ILE A 14 4.84 -3.77 -6.52
C ILE A 14 5.22 -5.19 -6.12
N ASN A 15 5.85 -5.34 -4.95
CA ASN A 15 6.12 -6.65 -4.38
C ASN A 15 4.93 -7.16 -3.56
N SER A 16 4.98 -8.41 -3.08
CA SER A 16 3.87 -9.02 -2.34
C SER A 16 3.50 -8.25 -1.08
N ILE A 17 4.48 -7.73 -0.35
CA ILE A 17 4.29 -6.97 0.89
C ILE A 17 3.53 -5.67 0.61
N GLY A 18 3.98 -4.89 -0.38
CA GLY A 18 3.28 -3.69 -0.80
C GLY A 18 1.85 -3.99 -1.24
N MET A 19 1.64 -5.06 -2.02
CA MET A 19 0.31 -5.45 -2.49
C MET A 19 -0.63 -5.87 -1.35
N GLU A 20 -0.13 -6.56 -0.32
CA GLU A 20 -0.91 -6.93 0.86
C GLU A 20 -1.50 -5.69 1.55
N ILE A 21 -0.68 -4.66 1.76
CA ILE A 21 -1.09 -3.40 2.38
C ILE A 21 -2.09 -2.62 1.51
N ILE A 22 -1.88 -2.62 0.19
CA ILE A 22 -2.83 -2.01 -0.76
C ILE A 22 -4.18 -2.70 -0.69
N LEU A 23 -4.22 -4.03 -0.66
CA LEU A 23 -5.47 -4.78 -0.59
C LEU A 23 -6.19 -4.50 0.72
N GLU A 24 -5.48 -4.50 1.85
CA GLU A 24 -6.08 -4.17 3.15
C GLU A 24 -6.73 -2.77 3.12
N TYR A 25 -6.01 -1.76 2.63
CA TYR A 25 -6.52 -0.40 2.55
C TYR A 25 -7.71 -0.25 1.60
N VAL A 26 -7.63 -0.81 0.39
CA VAL A 26 -8.70 -0.69 -0.61
C VAL A 26 -9.99 -1.40 -0.15
N TYR A 27 -9.87 -2.54 0.55
CA TYR A 27 -11.05 -3.27 1.02
C TYR A 27 -11.65 -2.73 2.31
N THR A 28 -10.84 -2.17 3.21
CA THR A 28 -11.32 -1.73 4.54
C THR A 28 -11.40 -0.22 4.71
N GLY A 29 -10.78 0.55 3.81
CA GLY A 29 -10.60 2.00 3.93
C GLY A 29 -9.58 2.40 5.02
N SER A 30 -8.88 1.44 5.63
CA SER A 30 -7.96 1.67 6.74
C SER A 30 -6.80 0.68 6.71
N ILE A 31 -5.78 0.91 7.53
CA ILE A 31 -4.71 -0.05 7.79
C ILE A 31 -4.58 -0.23 9.29
N LYS A 32 -4.48 -1.47 9.75
CA LYS A 32 -4.21 -1.77 11.15
C LYS A 32 -2.81 -1.33 11.52
N GLU A 33 -2.64 -0.80 12.73
CA GLU A 33 -1.32 -0.38 13.20
C GLU A 33 -0.28 -1.50 13.16
N GLU A 34 -0.70 -2.74 13.41
CA GLU A 34 0.15 -3.94 13.37
C GLU A 34 0.60 -4.34 11.95
N SER A 35 -0.16 -3.94 10.92
CA SER A 35 0.18 -4.23 9.53
C SER A 35 1.36 -3.38 9.03
N LEU A 36 1.56 -2.17 9.57
CA LEU A 36 2.65 -1.28 9.16
C LEU A 36 3.82 -1.36 10.14
N THR A 37 4.93 -1.95 9.69
CA THR A 37 6.14 -2.16 10.47
C THR A 37 7.32 -1.40 9.86
N LYS A 38 8.44 -1.32 10.58
CA LYS A 38 9.68 -0.71 10.05
C LYS A 38 10.22 -1.46 8.83
N ASP A 39 9.93 -2.76 8.73
CA ASP A 39 10.45 -3.63 7.69
C ASP A 39 9.64 -3.55 6.38
N ASN A 40 8.40 -3.08 6.43
CA ASN A 40 7.53 -2.99 5.25
C ASN A 40 7.11 -1.56 4.87
N VAL A 41 7.50 -0.56 5.66
CA VAL A 41 7.06 0.84 5.46
C VAL A 41 7.50 1.40 4.10
N ILE A 42 8.67 1.00 3.61
CA ILE A 42 9.24 1.49 2.34
C ILE A 42 8.44 0.90 1.16
N GLU A 43 8.23 -0.42 1.18
CA GLU A 43 7.47 -1.18 0.19
C GLU A 43 6.02 -0.69 0.12
N SER A 44 5.40 -0.47 1.28
CA SER A 44 4.05 0.04 1.41
C SER A 44 3.93 1.45 0.83
N PHE A 45 4.89 2.33 1.15
CA PHE A 45 4.94 3.69 0.62
C PHE A 45 5.10 3.69 -0.91
N TYR A 46 6.01 2.85 -1.44
CA TYR A 46 6.25 2.74 -2.87
C TYR A 46 5.04 2.19 -3.63
N ALA A 47 4.34 1.20 -3.06
CA ALA A 47 3.12 0.66 -3.63
C ALA A 47 1.99 1.70 -3.68
N ALA A 48 1.82 2.47 -2.61
CA ALA A 48 0.83 3.53 -2.52
C ALA A 48 1.11 4.65 -3.54
N ASP A 49 2.39 5.03 -3.71
CA ASP A 49 2.83 6.00 -4.72
C ASP A 49 2.56 5.49 -6.14
N TYR A 50 2.93 4.23 -6.43
CA TYR A 50 2.73 3.61 -7.74
C TYR A 50 1.25 3.57 -8.16
N LEU A 51 0.34 3.33 -7.22
CA LEU A 51 -1.11 3.29 -7.44
C LEU A 51 -1.79 4.65 -7.23
N GLN A 52 -1.03 5.70 -6.95
CA GLN A 52 -1.53 7.06 -6.74
C GLN A 52 -2.54 7.16 -5.57
N LEU A 53 -2.37 6.34 -4.53
CA LEU A 53 -3.18 6.38 -3.31
C LEU A 53 -2.61 7.41 -2.33
N THR A 54 -2.82 8.70 -2.63
CA THR A 54 -2.23 9.83 -1.88
C THR A 54 -2.60 9.84 -0.40
N GLU A 55 -3.84 9.47 -0.05
CA GLU A 55 -4.26 9.41 1.36
C GLU A 55 -3.50 8.33 2.14
N LEU A 56 -3.32 7.16 1.51
CA LEU A 56 -2.52 6.08 2.07
C LEU A 56 -1.04 6.48 2.20
N GLN A 57 -0.48 7.12 1.19
CA GLN A 57 0.89 7.62 1.23
C GLN A 57 1.11 8.58 2.42
N ASN A 58 0.17 9.51 2.63
CA ASN A 58 0.19 10.44 3.76
C ASN A 58 0.04 9.71 5.11
N PHE A 59 -0.85 8.72 5.19
CA PHE A 59 -1.03 7.89 6.37
C PHE A 59 0.28 7.19 6.77
N ILE A 60 0.91 6.49 5.82
CA ILE A 60 2.18 5.78 6.04
C ILE A 60 3.27 6.75 6.51
N MET A 61 3.42 7.90 5.84
CA MET A 61 4.41 8.92 6.20
C MET A 61 4.18 9.47 7.63
N ASN A 62 2.93 9.70 8.01
CA ASN A 62 2.58 10.18 9.34
C ASN A 62 2.88 9.13 10.42
N THR A 63 2.56 7.87 10.15
CA THR A 63 2.90 6.74 11.05
C THR A 63 4.41 6.59 11.20
N PHE A 64 5.16 6.64 10.09
CA PHE A 64 6.62 6.58 10.14
C PHE A 64 7.22 7.72 10.98
N LYS A 65 6.79 8.97 10.76
CA LYS A 65 7.24 10.12 11.55
C LYS A 65 6.97 9.96 13.05
N LYS A 66 5.85 9.34 13.44
CA LYS A 66 5.54 9.06 14.85
C LYS A 66 6.51 8.06 15.48
N THR A 67 7.03 7.10 14.71
CA THR A 67 7.98 6.08 15.21
C THR A 67 9.43 6.55 15.36
N LEU A 68 9.76 7.72 14.79
CA LEU A 68 11.09 8.35 14.91
C LEU A 68 11.21 9.30 16.11
N LYS A 69 10.09 9.65 16.76
CA LYS A 69 10.04 10.44 17.99
C LYS A 69 10.17 9.54 19.21
#